data_AF-A0A453KEW1-F1
#
_entry.id   AF-A0A453KEW1-F1
#
_cell.length_a   1.000
_cell.length_b   1.000
_cell.length_c   1.000
_cell.angle_alpha   90.00
_cell.angle_beta   90.00
_cell.angle_gamma   90.00
#
_symmetry.space_group_name_H-M   'P 1'
#
loop_
_entity.id
_entity.type
_entity.pdbx_description
1 polymer ?
#
loop_
_entity_poly.entity_id
_entity_poly.type
_entity_poly.pdbx_seq_one_letter_code
_entity_poly.pdbx_strand_id
1 'polypeptide(L)'
;SSQAATPASRRTPTERSAPPPPAAAILLASSNSPPPLLPSLCRPRVGRHRIGFPRARAAMEPESADDAALAGCKDKLKHFRIKELKDVLHLLGLSKQGKKQELVDKILTILSDQQDQVSQLNGLTKKPAVEKETVLKIVDETFRKLHSPANSAAASPNQIDSGQSVKPKKKLNGSAQKDVNVRCPCGSSIANGSMIKCDNPQCNVWQHVGCVIISEKSAESVPQELPSSFYCDICRINKADPFWVTINHPLLPTSIAPSKIATDGSYTIQYLEKTFPLSRANREMLQKAEYDIQVWCILLDDQVPFRMQWPLHSDMQINGVQVRVVNRQPTQQLGANGRDDGPVLTEYCKEGPNKIVLSRSDSRMFSLGVRIAKRRSLQEVLNLVPKEHDGEKFDHALARVRRCVGGGAEADNADSDSDIEVVADRVSVNLRCPMTGSRIKIAGRFKPCVHMGCFDLEAFVELNQRSRKVWLFFVN
;
A
#
# COMPACT_ATOMS: atom_id res chain seq x y z
N SER A 1 -14.85 69.38 25.53
CA SER A 1 -13.82 70.43 25.56
C SER A 1 -12.47 69.75 25.33
N SER A 2 -11.97 69.63 24.09
CA SER A 2 -11.15 70.64 23.36
C SER A 2 -9.81 70.88 24.10
N GLN A 3 -8.59 70.74 23.57
CA GLN A 3 -7.97 70.80 22.23
C GLN A 3 -6.57 70.15 22.36
N ALA A 4 -6.04 69.33 21.45
CA ALA A 4 -5.54 69.60 20.08
C ALA A 4 -4.31 70.54 20.01
N ALA A 5 -3.17 70.04 19.53
CA ALA A 5 -2.43 70.56 18.36
C ALA A 5 -0.96 70.04 18.28
N THR A 6 -0.70 69.24 17.24
CA THR A 6 0.58 69.09 16.51
C THR A 6 0.87 70.38 15.70
N PRO A 7 2.11 70.69 15.23
CA PRO A 7 2.65 69.99 14.04
C PRO A 7 4.20 69.91 13.82
N ALA A 8 4.55 68.92 12.98
CA ALA A 8 5.51 68.92 11.85
C ALA A 8 7.03 69.18 12.01
N SER A 9 7.78 68.08 11.90
CA SER A 9 8.73 67.73 10.82
C SER A 9 9.89 68.67 10.41
N ARG A 10 11.14 68.22 10.67
CA ARG A 10 12.24 68.31 9.69
C ARG A 10 13.39 67.32 9.94
N ARG A 11 13.54 66.39 8.99
CA ARG A 11 14.75 65.86 8.31
C ARG A 11 15.90 65.19 9.12
N THR A 12 16.12 63.94 8.70
CA THR A 12 17.22 62.97 8.84
C THR A 12 18.61 63.49 8.40
N PRO A 13 19.75 62.82 8.74
CA PRO A 13 20.20 61.63 7.98
C PRO A 13 20.89 60.49 8.80
N THR A 14 20.68 59.24 8.31
CA THR A 14 21.61 58.07 8.19
C THR A 14 22.54 57.70 9.37
N GLU A 15 22.62 56.47 9.88
CA GLU A 15 22.84 55.19 9.19
C GLU A 15 22.25 53.94 9.88
N ARG A 16 21.81 53.04 9.00
CA ARG A 16 21.51 51.60 9.07
C ARG A 16 22.21 50.78 10.18
N SER A 17 21.39 50.10 10.99
CA SER A 17 21.70 48.79 11.56
C SER A 17 20.69 47.76 11.02
N ALA A 18 21.16 46.91 10.10
CA ALA A 18 20.39 45.80 9.53
C ALA A 18 20.28 44.63 10.54
N PRO A 19 19.20 43.83 10.48
CA PRO A 19 19.04 42.61 11.28
C PRO A 19 19.97 41.48 10.76
N PRO A 20 20.31 40.48 11.62
CA PRO A 20 21.29 39.45 11.29
C PRO A 20 20.80 38.52 10.16
N PRO A 21 21.72 37.90 9.40
CA PRO A 21 21.38 37.09 8.22
C PRO A 21 20.71 35.75 8.62
N PRO A 22 19.88 35.17 7.74
CA PRO A 22 19.30 33.86 7.96
C PRO A 22 20.37 32.77 7.89
N ALA A 23 20.26 31.81 8.81
CA ALA A 23 21.13 30.65 8.94
C ALA A 23 21.25 29.88 7.62
N ALA A 24 22.48 29.50 7.29
CA ALA A 24 22.88 28.84 6.08
C ALA A 24 22.06 27.56 5.80
N ALA A 25 21.56 27.47 4.57
CA ALA A 25 21.01 26.26 4.00
C ALA A 25 22.10 25.17 3.93
N ILE A 26 21.89 24.06 4.62
CA ILE A 26 22.67 22.84 4.39
C ILE A 26 22.17 22.24 3.07
N LEU A 27 22.94 22.45 2.01
CA LEU A 27 22.85 21.70 0.76
C LEU A 27 23.31 20.26 1.02
N LEU A 28 22.38 19.35 1.30
CA LEU A 28 22.63 17.92 1.11
C LEU A 28 22.33 17.59 -0.35
N ALA A 29 23.41 17.48 -1.11
CA ALA A 29 23.41 16.96 -2.47
C ALA A 29 22.78 15.56 -2.51
N SER A 30 21.98 15.35 -3.55
CA SER A 30 21.33 14.11 -3.91
C SER A 30 22.31 12.93 -3.98
N SER A 31 22.22 11.99 -3.05
CA SER A 31 22.73 10.63 -3.27
C SER A 31 21.67 9.84 -4.04
N ASN A 32 21.64 10.01 -5.36
CA ASN A 32 21.15 8.99 -6.26
C ASN A 32 22.13 7.81 -6.17
N SER A 33 21.70 6.67 -5.65
CA SER A 33 22.43 5.41 -5.83
C SER A 33 21.76 4.65 -6.97
N PRO A 34 22.43 4.47 -8.12
CA PRO A 34 22.05 3.46 -9.12
C PRO A 34 22.51 2.05 -8.68
N PRO A 35 21.98 0.97 -9.28
CA PRO A 35 22.22 -0.42 -8.85
C PRO A 35 23.67 -0.88 -9.11
N PRO A 36 24.13 -1.99 -8.50
CA PRO A 36 25.54 -2.36 -8.50
C PRO A 36 26.01 -2.76 -9.91
N LEU A 37 27.13 -2.15 -10.32
CA LEU A 37 27.93 -2.59 -11.46
C LEU A 37 28.94 -3.65 -10.98
N LEU A 38 29.02 -4.74 -11.74
CA LEU A 38 29.99 -5.84 -11.62
C LEU A 38 31.45 -5.36 -11.82
N PRO A 39 32.45 -6.12 -11.33
CA PRO A 39 33.78 -5.62 -11.02
C PRO A 39 34.69 -5.43 -12.23
N SER A 40 35.50 -4.37 -12.14
CA SER A 40 36.61 -4.04 -13.03
C SER A 40 37.72 -5.08 -12.97
N LEU A 41 37.93 -5.82 -14.05
CA LEU A 41 39.18 -6.56 -14.31
C LEU A 41 40.11 -5.71 -15.16
N CYS A 42 41.28 -5.38 -14.60
CA CYS A 42 42.44 -4.99 -15.38
C CYS A 42 42.78 -6.10 -16.39
N ARG A 43 42.99 -5.76 -17.66
CA ARG A 43 43.77 -6.58 -18.60
C ARG A 43 44.90 -5.77 -19.23
N PRO A 44 46.10 -6.34 -19.38
CA PRO A 44 47.19 -5.72 -20.11
C PRO A 44 47.01 -5.86 -21.64
N ARG A 45 47.64 -4.94 -22.37
CA ARG A 45 47.73 -4.87 -23.85
C ARG A 45 48.49 -6.07 -24.44
N VAL A 46 47.94 -6.71 -25.48
CA VAL A 46 48.58 -7.17 -26.75
C VAL A 46 47.43 -7.42 -27.76
N GLY A 47 47.32 -6.75 -28.90
CA GLY A 47 47.85 -7.17 -30.21
C GLY A 47 46.73 -7.30 -31.24
N ARG A 48 46.88 -6.65 -32.41
CA ARG A 48 45.90 -6.62 -33.52
C ARG A 48 45.84 -7.97 -34.26
N HIS A 49 44.64 -8.43 -34.61
CA HIS A 49 44.38 -9.09 -35.91
C HIS A 49 42.90 -8.94 -36.33
N ARG A 50 42.70 -8.55 -37.59
CA ARG A 50 41.41 -8.56 -38.32
C ARG A 50 41.00 -10.00 -38.62
N ILE A 51 39.69 -10.27 -38.69
CA ILE A 51 38.92 -10.88 -39.81
C ILE A 51 37.53 -11.34 -39.30
N GLY A 52 36.47 -11.06 -40.07
CA GLY A 52 35.29 -11.93 -40.19
C GLY A 52 34.03 -11.56 -39.39
N PHE A 53 33.05 -10.94 -40.05
CA PHE A 53 31.64 -11.01 -39.64
C PHE A 53 31.09 -12.43 -39.86
N PRO A 54 30.22 -12.93 -38.97
CA PRO A 54 28.92 -13.37 -39.48
C PRO A 54 27.71 -13.12 -38.54
N ARG A 55 26.60 -12.80 -39.22
CA ARG A 55 25.17 -13.11 -38.99
C ARG A 55 24.52 -12.94 -37.60
N ALA A 56 23.47 -12.14 -37.63
CA ALA A 56 22.38 -12.03 -36.66
C ALA A 56 21.86 -13.40 -36.20
N ARG A 57 21.65 -13.54 -34.88
CA ARG A 57 20.97 -14.67 -34.25
C ARG A 57 19.58 -14.23 -33.80
N ALA A 58 18.63 -15.12 -34.04
CA ALA A 58 17.20 -14.96 -34.00
C ALA A 58 16.62 -14.57 -32.63
N ALA A 59 15.48 -13.88 -32.67
CA ALA A 59 14.60 -13.64 -31.53
C ALA A 59 14.10 -14.96 -30.92
N MET A 60 14.03 -15.02 -29.59
CA MET A 60 13.34 -16.09 -28.87
C MET A 60 11.82 -15.87 -28.97
N GLU A 61 11.10 -16.93 -29.33
CA GLU A 61 9.64 -17.05 -29.32
C GLU A 61 9.10 -17.03 -27.87
N PRO A 62 7.87 -16.55 -27.62
CA PRO A 62 7.28 -16.50 -26.29
C PRO A 62 6.80 -17.89 -25.82
N GLU A 63 7.05 -18.22 -24.55
CA GLU A 63 6.51 -19.41 -23.88
C GLU A 63 4.97 -19.40 -23.90
N SER A 64 4.37 -20.56 -24.16
CA SER A 64 2.93 -20.71 -24.32
C SER A 64 2.18 -20.59 -22.97
N ALA A 65 0.97 -20.02 -22.97
CA ALA A 65 0.14 -19.86 -21.77
C ALA A 65 -0.16 -21.18 -21.03
N ASP A 66 -0.03 -22.30 -21.72
CA ASP A 66 -0.21 -23.65 -21.20
C ASP A 66 0.91 -24.09 -20.24
N ASP A 67 2.14 -23.62 -20.45
CA ASP A 67 3.31 -23.97 -19.63
C ASP A 67 3.26 -23.29 -18.26
N ALA A 68 2.80 -22.04 -18.21
CA ALA A 68 2.60 -21.29 -16.97
C ALA A 68 1.50 -21.91 -16.08
N ALA A 69 0.41 -22.40 -16.67
CA ALA A 69 -0.67 -23.06 -15.95
C ALA A 69 -0.23 -24.42 -15.35
N LEU A 70 0.58 -25.16 -16.10
CA LEU A 70 1.17 -26.43 -15.65
C LEU A 70 2.15 -26.21 -14.49
N ALA A 71 3.00 -25.18 -14.57
CA ALA A 71 3.94 -24.80 -13.51
C ALA A 71 3.19 -24.41 -12.22
N GLY A 72 2.14 -23.58 -12.33
CA GLY A 72 1.31 -23.21 -11.18
C GLY A 72 0.58 -24.41 -10.54
N CYS A 73 0.17 -25.40 -11.33
CA CYS A 73 -0.45 -26.63 -10.81
C CYS A 73 0.56 -27.49 -10.03
N LYS A 74 1.79 -27.64 -10.56
CA LYS A 74 2.88 -28.37 -9.89
C LYS A 74 3.19 -27.79 -8.51
N ASP A 75 3.19 -26.47 -8.38
CA ASP A 75 3.43 -25.81 -7.10
C ASP A 75 2.29 -25.98 -6.09
N LYS A 76 1.03 -25.97 -6.55
CA LYS A 76 -0.14 -26.21 -5.69
C LYS A 76 -0.14 -27.64 -5.12
N LEU A 77 0.23 -28.64 -5.92
CA LEU A 77 0.28 -30.05 -5.49
C LEU A 77 1.30 -30.31 -4.36
N LYS A 78 2.40 -29.53 -4.28
CA LYS A 78 3.39 -29.65 -3.19
C LYS A 78 2.76 -29.40 -1.81
N HIS A 79 1.74 -28.54 -1.74
CA HIS A 79 1.06 -28.13 -0.51
C HIS A 79 -0.02 -29.12 -0.04
N PHE A 80 -0.44 -30.07 -0.88
CA PHE A 80 -1.46 -31.05 -0.51
C PHE A 80 -0.91 -32.12 0.43
N ARG A 81 -1.71 -32.54 1.41
CA ARG A 81 -1.44 -33.75 2.18
C ARG A 81 -2.05 -34.93 1.44
N ILE A 82 -1.78 -36.15 1.93
CA ILE A 82 -2.26 -37.39 1.31
C ILE A 82 -3.80 -37.41 1.21
N LYS A 83 -4.50 -36.76 2.14
CA LYS A 83 -5.97 -36.66 2.11
C LYS A 83 -6.45 -35.88 0.88
N GLU A 84 -5.92 -34.68 0.66
CA GLU A 84 -6.34 -33.80 -0.43
C GLU A 84 -5.93 -34.38 -1.79
N LEU A 85 -4.76 -35.04 -1.88
CA LEU A 85 -4.37 -35.78 -3.09
C LEU A 85 -5.33 -36.94 -3.41
N LYS A 86 -5.79 -37.66 -2.39
CA LYS A 86 -6.81 -38.72 -2.56
C LYS A 86 -8.18 -38.16 -2.91
N ASP A 87 -8.52 -36.95 -2.43
CA ASP A 87 -9.77 -36.26 -2.76
C ASP A 87 -9.75 -35.77 -4.22
N VAL A 88 -8.63 -35.21 -4.70
CA VAL A 88 -8.45 -34.88 -6.13
C VAL A 88 -8.56 -36.14 -6.99
N LEU A 89 -7.84 -37.21 -6.66
CA LEU A 89 -7.92 -38.47 -7.41
C LEU A 89 -9.32 -39.09 -7.38
N HIS A 90 -10.08 -38.91 -6.28
CA HIS A 90 -11.48 -39.32 -6.21
C HIS A 90 -12.36 -38.55 -7.19
N LEU A 91 -12.20 -37.21 -7.24
CA LEU A 91 -12.95 -36.35 -8.16
C LEU A 91 -12.58 -36.60 -9.63
N LEU A 92 -11.36 -37.08 -9.88
CA LEU A 92 -10.88 -37.52 -11.20
C LEU A 92 -11.25 -38.99 -11.53
N GLY A 93 -11.88 -39.72 -10.61
CA GLY A 93 -12.28 -41.13 -10.82
C GLY A 93 -11.11 -42.13 -10.85
N LEU A 94 -9.99 -41.82 -10.20
CA LEU A 94 -8.75 -42.60 -10.24
C LEU A 94 -8.44 -43.35 -8.94
N SER A 95 -7.50 -44.30 -9.02
CA SER A 95 -7.08 -45.11 -7.88
C SER A 95 -6.35 -44.27 -6.82
N LYS A 96 -6.87 -44.34 -5.59
CA LYS A 96 -6.38 -43.62 -4.40
C LYS A 96 -5.21 -44.33 -3.68
N GLN A 97 -4.70 -45.42 -4.22
CA GLN A 97 -3.63 -46.22 -3.62
C GLN A 97 -2.25 -45.66 -4.00
N GLY A 98 -1.35 -45.59 -3.02
CA GLY A 98 0.04 -45.19 -3.22
C GLY A 98 0.57 -44.24 -2.14
N LYS A 99 1.89 -44.05 -2.15
CA LYS A 99 2.59 -43.05 -1.31
C LYS A 99 2.36 -41.64 -1.86
N LYS A 100 2.65 -40.60 -1.06
CA LYS A 100 2.38 -39.19 -1.43
C LYS A 100 2.90 -38.84 -2.84
N GLN A 101 4.14 -39.23 -3.16
CA GLN A 101 4.74 -38.93 -4.47
C GLN A 101 4.03 -39.68 -5.61
N GLU A 102 3.67 -40.95 -5.41
CA GLU A 102 2.93 -41.74 -6.40
C GLU A 102 1.53 -41.15 -6.71
N LEU A 103 0.89 -40.49 -5.72
CA LEU A 103 -0.38 -39.79 -5.94
C LEU A 103 -0.20 -38.48 -6.70
N VAL A 104 0.91 -37.75 -6.46
CA VAL A 104 1.27 -36.53 -7.20
C VAL A 104 1.60 -36.88 -8.65
N ASP A 105 2.43 -37.91 -8.86
CA ASP A 105 2.85 -38.34 -10.19
C ASP A 105 1.65 -38.76 -11.04
N LYS A 106 0.68 -39.49 -10.46
CA LYS A 106 -0.58 -39.84 -11.15
C LYS A 106 -1.37 -38.63 -11.64
N ILE A 107 -1.38 -37.52 -10.89
CA ILE A 107 -2.07 -36.30 -11.30
C ILE A 107 -1.27 -35.58 -12.40
N LEU A 108 0.06 -35.57 -12.31
CA LEU A 108 0.94 -34.96 -13.29
C LEU A 108 0.96 -35.71 -14.63
N THR A 109 0.89 -37.05 -14.63
CA THR A 109 0.83 -37.85 -15.87
C THR A 109 -0.37 -37.46 -16.73
N ILE A 110 -1.54 -37.21 -16.13
CA ILE A 110 -2.75 -36.80 -16.87
C ILE A 110 -2.58 -35.42 -17.52
N LEU A 111 -1.81 -34.55 -16.87
CA LEU A 111 -1.52 -33.20 -17.37
C LEU A 111 -0.44 -33.21 -18.47
N SER A 112 0.39 -34.25 -18.53
CA SER A 112 1.45 -34.43 -19.53
C SER A 112 1.00 -35.22 -20.77
N ASP A 113 0.02 -36.12 -20.66
CA ASP A 113 -0.42 -37.04 -21.74
C ASP A 113 -1.17 -36.40 -22.93
N GLN A 114 -1.24 -35.06 -23.03
CA GLN A 114 -1.87 -34.37 -24.17
C GLN A 114 -0.90 -33.63 -25.09
N GLN A 115 0.40 -33.63 -24.82
CA GLN A 115 1.38 -33.05 -25.74
C GLN A 115 1.67 -33.94 -26.97
N ASP A 116 1.36 -35.26 -26.90
CA ASP A 116 1.81 -36.25 -27.90
C ASP A 116 0.73 -36.84 -28.83
N GLN A 117 -0.50 -36.31 -28.88
CA GLN A 117 -1.56 -36.84 -29.77
C GLN A 117 -1.61 -36.21 -31.19
N VAL A 118 -0.45 -35.89 -31.77
CA VAL A 118 -0.32 -35.69 -33.22
C VAL A 118 0.62 -36.74 -33.79
N SER A 119 0.27 -38.02 -33.66
CA SER A 119 0.71 -39.10 -34.56
C SER A 119 0.07 -40.45 -34.21
N GLN A 120 -0.62 -41.01 -35.22
CA GLN A 120 -1.00 -42.42 -35.43
C GLN A 120 -2.39 -42.90 -34.99
N LEU A 121 -3.15 -43.29 -36.03
CA LEU A 121 -4.35 -44.12 -36.01
C LEU A 121 -4.05 -45.53 -35.46
N ASN A 122 -4.91 -46.04 -34.57
CA ASN A 122 -5.67 -47.31 -34.67
C ASN A 122 -6.02 -47.88 -33.27
N GLY A 123 -7.29 -48.32 -33.09
CA GLY A 123 -7.62 -49.42 -32.17
C GLY A 123 -8.20 -49.07 -30.78
N LEU A 124 -9.54 -49.02 -30.74
CA LEU A 124 -10.47 -49.35 -29.64
C LEU A 124 -9.92 -49.59 -28.21
N THR A 125 -10.17 -48.65 -27.30
CA THR A 125 -10.90 -48.83 -26.01
C THR A 125 -11.18 -47.45 -25.39
N LYS A 126 -12.46 -47.08 -25.29
CA LYS A 126 -12.89 -45.79 -24.74
C LYS A 126 -12.73 -45.79 -23.21
N LYS A 127 -11.80 -44.99 -22.67
CA LYS A 127 -11.87 -44.46 -21.30
C LYS A 127 -12.23 -42.97 -21.36
N PRO A 128 -12.98 -42.44 -20.38
CA PRO A 128 -13.39 -41.05 -20.39
C PRO A 128 -12.14 -40.18 -20.27
N ALA A 129 -11.77 -39.50 -21.35
CA ALA A 129 -10.68 -38.55 -21.34
C ALA A 129 -11.09 -37.38 -20.44
N VAL A 130 -10.49 -37.29 -19.26
CA VAL A 130 -10.67 -36.14 -18.38
C VAL A 130 -9.90 -34.98 -19.01
N GLU A 131 -10.59 -33.92 -19.40
CA GLU A 131 -9.99 -32.74 -20.03
C GLU A 131 -8.97 -32.08 -19.07
N LYS A 132 -7.79 -31.69 -19.60
CA LYS A 132 -6.69 -31.03 -18.87
C LYS A 132 -7.19 -29.83 -18.04
N GLU A 133 -8.13 -29.07 -18.59
CA GLU A 133 -8.75 -27.93 -17.92
C GLU A 133 -9.59 -28.34 -16.70
N THR A 134 -10.23 -29.51 -16.73
CA THR A 134 -10.99 -30.07 -15.61
C THR A 134 -10.07 -30.46 -14.46
N VAL A 135 -8.89 -31.02 -14.77
CA VAL A 135 -7.88 -31.37 -13.76
C VAL A 135 -7.35 -30.11 -13.06
N LEU A 136 -7.02 -29.06 -13.82
CA LEU A 136 -6.55 -27.79 -13.28
C LEU A 136 -7.61 -27.13 -12.39
N LYS A 137 -8.88 -27.12 -12.80
CA LYS A 137 -9.99 -26.59 -11.99
C LYS A 137 -10.17 -27.35 -10.68
N ILE A 138 -10.10 -28.68 -10.69
CA ILE A 138 -10.26 -29.50 -9.48
C ILE A 138 -9.10 -29.28 -8.49
N VAL A 139 -7.87 -29.17 -9.00
CA VAL A 139 -6.70 -28.87 -8.16
C VAL A 139 -6.84 -27.46 -7.55
N ASP A 140 -7.26 -26.47 -8.32
CA ASP A 140 -7.43 -25.11 -7.85
C ASP A 140 -8.57 -24.94 -6.83
N GLU A 141 -9.68 -25.64 -7.04
CA GLU A 141 -10.80 -25.66 -6.08
C GLU A 141 -10.40 -26.34 -4.77
N THR A 142 -9.65 -27.45 -4.85
CA THR A 142 -9.17 -28.16 -3.65
C THR A 142 -8.14 -27.34 -2.89
N PHE A 143 -7.24 -26.65 -3.59
CA PHE A 143 -6.27 -25.74 -2.98
C PHE A 143 -6.94 -24.54 -2.30
N ARG A 144 -8.00 -23.98 -2.90
CA ARG A 144 -8.81 -22.90 -2.31
C ARG A 144 -9.54 -23.34 -1.05
N LYS A 145 -10.07 -24.56 -1.03
CA LYS A 145 -10.73 -25.16 0.15
C LYS A 145 -9.73 -25.41 1.29
N LEU A 146 -8.50 -25.82 0.99
CA LEU A 146 -7.43 -26.00 1.98
C LEU A 146 -7.05 -24.69 2.69
N HIS A 147 -7.12 -23.57 1.98
CA HIS A 147 -6.74 -22.24 2.49
C HIS A 147 -7.93 -21.40 2.98
N SER A 148 -9.14 -21.98 2.99
CA SER A 148 -10.30 -21.37 3.63
C SER A 148 -10.42 -21.84 5.10
N PRO A 149 -10.68 -20.97 6.08
CA PRO A 149 -10.86 -21.41 7.47
C PRO A 149 -12.16 -22.21 7.61
N ALA A 150 -12.06 -23.53 7.80
CA ALA A 150 -13.21 -24.42 7.94
C ALA A 150 -13.66 -24.56 9.40
N ASN A 151 -14.88 -24.12 9.70
CA ASN A 151 -15.69 -24.72 10.75
C ASN A 151 -16.12 -26.12 10.30
N SER A 152 -15.89 -27.12 11.15
CA SER A 152 -16.31 -28.50 10.93
C SER A 152 -17.62 -28.77 11.65
N ALA A 153 -18.64 -29.30 10.95
CA ALA A 153 -19.44 -30.44 11.39
C ALA A 153 -20.51 -30.80 10.34
N ALA A 154 -20.50 -32.06 9.91
CA ALA A 154 -21.54 -32.68 9.12
C ALA A 154 -22.60 -33.31 10.05
N ALA A 155 -23.88 -33.27 9.67
CA ALA A 155 -24.87 -34.28 10.05
C ALA A 155 -26.03 -34.29 9.02
N SER A 156 -26.45 -35.51 8.70
CA SER A 156 -27.33 -36.00 7.64
C SER A 156 -28.82 -35.57 7.70
N PRO A 157 -29.60 -35.85 6.62
CA PRO A 157 -30.96 -35.35 6.44
C PRO A 157 -32.02 -36.29 7.05
N ASN A 158 -33.14 -35.73 7.52
CA ASN A 158 -34.41 -36.45 7.63
C ASN A 158 -35.61 -35.50 7.54
N GLN A 159 -36.71 -36.10 7.12
CA GLN A 159 -37.86 -35.56 6.40
C GLN A 159 -39.14 -35.66 7.28
N ILE A 160 -40.21 -34.90 6.93
CA ILE A 160 -41.64 -35.10 7.29
C ILE A 160 -42.03 -34.64 8.72
N ASP A 161 -43.16 -34.01 9.08
CA ASP A 161 -44.30 -33.29 8.47
C ASP A 161 -45.17 -32.72 9.64
N SER A 162 -46.16 -31.88 9.30
CA SER A 162 -47.43 -31.61 10.01
C SER A 162 -47.56 -30.38 10.95
N GLY A 163 -48.09 -29.30 10.35
CA GLY A 163 -49.35 -28.60 10.71
C GLY A 163 -49.52 -27.98 12.10
N GLN A 164 -49.83 -26.67 12.20
CA GLN A 164 -51.15 -26.06 12.00
C GLN A 164 -51.12 -24.52 12.15
N SER A 165 -52.05 -23.91 11.44
CA SER A 165 -52.30 -22.47 11.16
C SER A 165 -52.70 -21.61 12.36
N VAL A 166 -52.25 -20.33 12.41
CA VAL A 166 -53.11 -19.12 12.49
C VAL A 166 -52.36 -17.89 11.91
N LYS A 167 -52.91 -17.25 10.87
CA LYS A 167 -52.57 -15.86 10.46
C LYS A 167 -53.51 -14.88 11.19
N PRO A 168 -53.11 -13.62 11.48
CA PRO A 168 -53.41 -12.58 10.49
C PRO A 168 -52.42 -11.40 10.38
N LYS A 169 -52.44 -10.79 9.18
CA LYS A 169 -52.13 -9.38 8.82
C LYS A 169 -50.67 -8.93 8.63
N LYS A 170 -50.19 -9.26 7.42
CA LYS A 170 -49.53 -8.38 6.43
C LYS A 170 -49.11 -6.98 6.94
N LYS A 171 -47.87 -6.87 7.42
CA LYS A 171 -47.01 -5.69 7.21
C LYS A 171 -45.75 -6.16 6.50
N LEU A 172 -45.38 -5.40 5.48
CA LEU A 172 -44.30 -5.63 4.53
C LEU A 172 -43.00 -6.04 5.25
N ASN A 173 -42.35 -7.09 4.75
CA ASN A 173 -41.16 -7.73 5.30
C ASN A 173 -40.11 -6.74 5.82
N GLY A 174 -39.99 -6.63 7.15
CA GLY A 174 -38.73 -6.32 7.79
C GLY A 174 -37.87 -7.56 7.73
N SER A 175 -36.99 -7.66 6.72
CA SER A 175 -35.80 -8.48 6.89
C SER A 175 -34.87 -7.71 7.83
N ALA A 176 -34.39 -8.38 8.87
CA ALA A 176 -33.38 -7.84 9.76
C ALA A 176 -32.09 -7.60 8.94
N GLN A 177 -31.99 -6.44 8.28
CA GLN A 177 -30.73 -5.93 7.76
C GLN A 177 -29.84 -5.76 9.00
N LYS A 178 -28.78 -6.57 9.09
CA LYS A 178 -27.63 -6.22 9.93
C LYS A 178 -27.23 -4.81 9.52
N ASP A 179 -27.27 -3.84 10.43
CA ASP A 179 -26.88 -2.46 10.16
C ASP A 179 -25.43 -2.42 9.64
N VAL A 180 -25.28 -2.33 8.32
CA VAL A 180 -23.97 -2.18 7.69
C VAL A 180 -23.55 -0.74 7.88
N ASN A 181 -22.46 -0.50 8.61
CA ASN A 181 -21.92 0.85 8.80
C ASN A 181 -21.25 1.33 7.50
N VAL A 182 -22.04 1.95 6.62
CA VAL A 182 -21.56 2.49 5.34
C VAL A 182 -21.14 3.94 5.52
N ARG A 183 -19.88 4.23 5.22
CA ARG A 183 -19.35 5.60 5.16
C ARG A 183 -18.42 5.71 3.97
N CYS A 184 -18.96 6.17 2.84
CA CYS A 184 -18.23 6.28 1.58
C CYS A 184 -17.88 7.75 1.26
N PRO A 185 -16.72 8.04 0.63
CA PRO A 185 -16.36 9.41 0.23
C PRO A 185 -17.33 10.07 -0.76
N CYS A 186 -18.21 9.30 -1.41
CA CYS A 186 -19.29 9.86 -2.24
C CYS A 186 -20.41 10.54 -1.43
N GLY A 187 -20.41 10.39 -0.09
CA GLY A 187 -21.42 10.93 0.82
C GLY A 187 -22.65 10.04 1.02
N SER A 188 -22.79 8.96 0.24
CA SER A 188 -23.87 7.99 0.43
C SER A 188 -23.58 7.07 1.62
N SER A 189 -24.60 6.90 2.47
CA SER A 189 -24.60 5.94 3.60
C SER A 189 -25.41 4.68 3.27
N ILE A 190 -25.76 4.47 2.00
CA ILE A 190 -26.57 3.34 1.55
C ILE A 190 -25.63 2.26 1.02
N ALA A 191 -25.79 1.01 1.47
CA ALA A 191 -25.14 -0.13 0.85
C ALA A 191 -25.74 -0.36 -0.53
N ASN A 192 -24.99 -0.03 -1.60
CA ASN A 192 -25.41 -0.24 -2.97
C ASN A 192 -24.28 -0.90 -3.78
N GLY A 193 -24.63 -1.82 -4.69
CA GLY A 193 -23.65 -2.53 -5.51
C GLY A 193 -22.59 -3.30 -4.72
N SER A 194 -21.36 -3.33 -5.25
CA SER A 194 -20.22 -4.00 -4.63
C SER A 194 -19.64 -3.16 -3.49
N MET A 195 -19.44 -3.81 -2.33
CA MET A 195 -18.98 -3.18 -1.10
C MET A 195 -17.66 -3.79 -0.65
N ILE A 196 -16.77 -2.96 -0.11
CA ILE A 196 -15.52 -3.39 0.50
C ILE A 196 -15.44 -2.91 1.95
N LYS A 197 -15.03 -3.82 2.84
CA LYS A 197 -14.89 -3.55 4.27
C LYS A 197 -13.47 -3.08 4.58
N CYS A 198 -13.34 -2.08 5.44
CA CYS A 198 -12.04 -1.68 5.98
C CYS A 198 -11.45 -2.78 6.87
N ASP A 199 -10.18 -3.12 6.63
CA ASP A 199 -9.44 -4.17 7.35
C ASP A 199 -8.99 -3.76 8.76
N ASN A 200 -9.12 -2.46 9.11
CA ASN A 200 -8.89 -2.06 10.49
C ASN A 200 -9.96 -2.73 11.39
N PRO A 201 -9.59 -3.64 12.31
CA PRO A 201 -10.55 -4.43 13.08
C PRO A 201 -11.52 -3.59 13.91
N GLN A 202 -11.09 -2.39 14.31
CA GLN A 202 -11.88 -1.48 15.14
C GLN A 202 -12.80 -0.56 14.32
N CYS A 203 -12.67 -0.51 12.99
CA CYS A 203 -13.39 0.44 12.14
C CYS A 203 -14.76 -0.09 11.69
N ASN A 204 -14.79 -1.33 11.18
CA ASN A 204 -16.00 -1.98 10.64
C ASN A 204 -16.76 -1.19 9.55
N VAL A 205 -16.15 -0.15 8.98
CA VAL A 205 -16.75 0.68 7.93
C VAL A 205 -16.71 -0.04 6.58
N TRP A 206 -17.79 0.13 5.83
CA TRP A 206 -17.92 -0.32 4.45
C TRP A 206 -17.96 0.87 3.49
N GLN A 207 -17.34 0.70 2.33
CA GLN A 207 -17.29 1.70 1.26
C GLN A 207 -17.67 1.06 -0.08
N HIS A 208 -18.20 1.85 -1.00
CA HIS A 208 -18.53 1.38 -2.35
C HIS A 208 -17.23 1.10 -3.11
N VAL A 209 -17.08 -0.10 -3.67
CA VAL A 209 -15.89 -0.49 -4.44
C VAL A 209 -15.63 0.52 -5.56
N GLY A 210 -16.65 0.88 -6.34
CA GLY A 210 -16.50 1.83 -7.44
C GLY A 210 -16.16 3.28 -7.04
N CYS A 211 -16.19 3.61 -5.74
CA CYS A 211 -15.77 4.92 -5.26
C CYS A 211 -14.33 4.95 -4.74
N VAL A 212 -13.76 3.80 -4.38
CA VAL A 212 -12.47 3.72 -3.67
C VAL A 212 -11.45 2.81 -4.35
N ILE A 213 -11.90 1.92 -5.23
CA ILE A 213 -11.05 1.08 -6.08
C ILE A 213 -11.13 1.67 -7.50
N ILE A 214 -10.06 2.37 -7.90
CA ILE A 214 -10.01 3.02 -9.21
C ILE A 214 -9.57 1.97 -10.22
N SER A 215 -10.45 1.66 -11.19
CA SER A 215 -10.14 0.73 -12.28
C SER A 215 -9.65 1.51 -13.49
N GLU A 216 -8.48 1.15 -14.01
CA GLU A 216 -8.11 1.52 -15.37
C GLU A 216 -8.97 0.67 -16.31
N LYS A 217 -9.77 1.31 -17.16
CA LYS A 217 -10.57 0.59 -18.17
C LYS A 217 -9.63 -0.06 -19.19
N SER A 218 -9.11 -1.25 -18.92
CA SER A 218 -8.64 -2.15 -19.98
C SER A 218 -9.85 -2.88 -20.54
N ALA A 219 -9.92 -2.96 -21.87
CA ALA A 219 -11.06 -3.49 -22.61
C ALA A 219 -11.05 -5.03 -22.67
N GLU A 220 -10.78 -5.71 -21.55
CA GLU A 220 -10.80 -7.17 -21.47
C GLU A 220 -11.48 -7.64 -20.19
N SER A 221 -12.40 -8.58 -20.37
CA SER A 221 -13.39 -9.08 -19.41
C SER A 221 -12.80 -9.96 -18.28
N VAL A 222 -11.75 -9.49 -17.61
CA VAL A 222 -11.22 -10.15 -16.42
C VAL A 222 -11.95 -9.60 -15.18
N PRO A 223 -12.54 -10.44 -14.31
CA PRO A 223 -13.10 -9.99 -13.05
C PRO A 223 -12.04 -9.25 -12.23
N GLN A 224 -12.30 -7.98 -11.90
CA GLN A 224 -11.36 -7.17 -11.12
C GLN A 224 -11.16 -7.81 -9.74
N GLU A 225 -9.97 -8.35 -9.50
CA GLU A 225 -9.61 -8.86 -8.19
C GLU A 225 -9.56 -7.69 -7.20
N LEU A 226 -10.32 -7.81 -6.12
CA LEU A 226 -10.28 -6.83 -5.05
C LEU A 226 -8.91 -6.88 -4.38
N PRO A 227 -8.39 -5.73 -3.89
CA PRO A 227 -7.11 -5.73 -3.21
C PRO A 227 -7.16 -6.65 -1.99
N SER A 228 -6.05 -7.35 -1.74
CA SER A 228 -5.87 -8.24 -0.58
C SER A 228 -5.91 -7.50 0.76
N SER A 229 -5.70 -6.18 0.74
CA SER A 229 -5.78 -5.30 1.90
C SER A 229 -6.43 -3.97 1.53
N PHE A 230 -7.39 -3.50 2.33
CA PHE A 230 -8.11 -2.24 2.14
C PHE A 230 -8.31 -1.46 3.45
N TYR A 231 -7.98 -0.18 3.43
CA TYR A 231 -8.24 0.74 4.53
C TYR A 231 -9.06 1.93 4.05
N CYS A 232 -10.15 2.26 4.77
CA CYS A 232 -10.91 3.47 4.48
C CYS A 232 -10.06 4.73 4.68
N ASP A 233 -10.44 5.81 4.01
CA ASP A 233 -9.79 7.13 4.07
C ASP A 233 -9.45 7.62 5.50
N ILE A 234 -10.39 7.51 6.44
CA ILE A 234 -10.17 7.87 7.85
C ILE A 234 -9.11 6.97 8.52
N CYS A 235 -9.11 5.66 8.23
CA CYS A 235 -8.08 4.77 8.78
C CYS A 235 -6.71 5.06 8.15
N ARG A 236 -6.69 5.40 6.86
CA ARG A 236 -5.46 5.76 6.15
C ARG A 236 -4.85 7.03 6.75
N ILE A 237 -5.64 8.08 6.95
CA ILE A 237 -5.14 9.34 7.52
C ILE A 237 -4.78 9.24 9.01
N ASN A 238 -5.44 8.36 9.77
CA ASN A 238 -5.08 8.08 11.16
C ASN A 238 -3.76 7.31 11.29
N LYS A 239 -3.37 6.57 10.25
CA LYS A 239 -2.07 5.88 10.19
C LYS A 239 -0.99 6.75 9.52
N ALA A 240 -1.36 7.73 8.70
CA ALA A 240 -0.41 8.48 7.87
C ALA A 240 0.66 9.28 8.64
N ASP A 241 0.35 9.72 9.87
CA ASP A 241 1.30 10.44 10.71
C ASP A 241 1.15 10.05 12.18
N PRO A 242 2.14 9.38 12.79
CA PRO A 242 2.08 8.97 14.19
C PRO A 242 2.13 10.15 15.17
N PHE A 243 2.53 11.35 14.75
CA PHE A 243 2.51 12.54 15.61
C PHE A 243 1.12 13.16 15.78
N TRP A 244 0.11 12.65 15.08
CA TRP A 244 -1.23 13.21 15.11
C TRP A 244 -2.27 12.15 15.48
N VAL A 245 -3.11 12.47 16.48
CA VAL A 245 -4.27 11.67 16.87
C VAL A 245 -5.52 12.41 16.48
N THR A 246 -6.30 11.86 15.56
CA THR A 246 -7.58 12.46 15.19
C THR A 246 -8.57 12.34 16.35
N ILE A 247 -9.14 13.48 16.77
CA ILE A 247 -10.16 13.58 17.81
C ILE A 247 -11.55 13.54 17.18
N ASN A 248 -11.77 14.32 16.12
CA ASN A 248 -13.01 14.30 15.34
C ASN A 248 -12.77 14.85 13.91
N HIS A 249 -13.83 14.80 13.09
CA HIS A 249 -13.81 15.27 11.70
C HIS A 249 -14.88 16.34 11.47
N PRO A 250 -14.56 17.65 11.59
CA PRO A 250 -15.49 18.72 11.25
C PRO A 250 -16.01 18.65 9.81
N LEU A 251 -15.15 18.22 8.88
CA LEU A 251 -15.55 17.87 7.51
C LEU A 251 -15.24 16.40 7.26
N LEU A 252 -16.29 15.63 7.01
CA LEU A 252 -16.17 14.22 6.65
C LEU A 252 -15.47 14.05 5.28
N PRO A 253 -14.85 12.88 5.06
CA PRO A 253 -14.24 12.51 3.78
C PRO A 253 -15.16 12.78 2.60
N THR A 254 -14.65 13.54 1.64
CA THR A 254 -15.34 13.92 0.42
C THR A 254 -14.49 13.55 -0.78
N SER A 255 -15.09 12.84 -1.74
CA SER A 255 -14.43 12.46 -2.99
C SER A 255 -14.20 13.67 -3.90
N ILE A 256 -13.07 13.64 -4.58
CA ILE A 256 -12.63 14.60 -5.58
C ILE A 256 -12.52 13.83 -6.88
N ALA A 257 -13.43 14.14 -7.79
CA ALA A 257 -13.47 13.53 -9.12
C ALA A 257 -12.21 13.90 -9.93
N PRO A 258 -11.83 13.08 -10.91
CA PRO A 258 -10.70 13.37 -11.77
C PRO A 258 -11.04 14.52 -12.73
N SER A 259 -10.07 15.38 -13.02
CA SER A 259 -10.16 16.41 -14.06
C SER A 259 -10.41 15.79 -15.43
N LYS A 260 -11.29 16.42 -16.21
CA LYS A 260 -11.54 16.01 -17.60
C LYS A 260 -10.43 16.57 -18.48
N ILE A 261 -10.14 15.90 -19.58
CA ILE A 261 -9.25 16.43 -20.61
C ILE A 261 -10.06 17.45 -21.42
N ALA A 262 -9.55 18.67 -21.53
CA ALA A 262 -10.08 19.73 -22.38
C ALA A 262 -9.72 19.46 -23.85
N THR A 263 -10.37 20.19 -24.77
CA THR A 263 -10.16 20.04 -26.22
C THR A 263 -8.73 20.34 -26.68
N ASP A 264 -7.96 21.09 -25.89
CA ASP A 264 -6.56 21.43 -26.14
C ASP A 264 -5.55 20.44 -25.51
N GLY A 265 -6.04 19.34 -24.92
CA GLY A 265 -5.20 18.35 -24.25
C GLY A 265 -4.78 18.72 -22.82
N SER A 266 -5.16 19.90 -22.32
CA SER A 266 -4.95 20.29 -20.93
C SER A 266 -6.01 19.67 -20.01
N TYR A 267 -5.71 19.51 -18.72
CA TYR A 267 -6.72 19.08 -17.75
C TYR A 267 -7.56 20.28 -17.29
N THR A 268 -8.89 20.12 -17.29
CA THR A 268 -9.80 21.16 -16.82
C THR A 268 -9.62 21.42 -15.34
N ILE A 269 -9.62 22.70 -14.98
CA ILE A 269 -9.60 23.12 -13.58
C ILE A 269 -10.94 22.72 -12.95
N GLN A 270 -10.89 21.95 -11.87
CA GLN A 270 -12.04 21.61 -11.05
C GLN A 270 -12.06 22.40 -9.75
N TYR A 271 -13.26 22.75 -9.30
CA TYR A 271 -13.50 23.43 -8.05
C TYR A 271 -14.27 22.51 -7.10
N LEU A 272 -13.74 22.33 -5.89
CA LEU A 272 -14.48 21.75 -4.78
C LEU A 272 -14.78 22.86 -3.78
N GLU A 273 -16.06 23.04 -3.45
CA GLU A 273 -16.51 23.91 -2.39
C GLU A 273 -17.26 23.10 -1.33
N LYS A 274 -16.86 23.24 -0.07
CA LYS A 274 -17.56 22.65 1.08
C LYS A 274 -17.65 23.63 2.23
N THR A 275 -18.66 23.44 3.06
CA THR A 275 -18.79 24.13 4.34
C THR A 275 -18.70 23.12 5.47
N PHE A 276 -18.13 23.53 6.60
CA PHE A 276 -18.08 22.71 7.80
C PHE A 276 -18.29 23.58 9.05
N PRO A 277 -19.05 23.08 10.05
CA PRO A 277 -19.24 23.79 11.29
C PRO A 277 -18.06 23.55 12.24
N LEU A 278 -17.67 24.59 12.97
CA LEU A 278 -16.79 24.48 14.14
C LEU A 278 -17.58 24.85 15.39
N SER A 279 -17.89 23.86 16.22
CA SER A 279 -18.63 24.07 17.47
C SER A 279 -17.82 24.91 18.46
N ARG A 280 -18.52 25.53 19.42
CA ARG A 280 -17.89 26.22 20.56
C ARG A 280 -16.92 25.33 21.33
N ALA A 281 -17.33 24.10 21.66
CA ALA A 281 -16.49 23.14 22.38
C ALA A 281 -15.21 22.78 21.59
N ASN A 282 -15.32 22.63 20.27
CA ASN A 282 -14.15 22.43 19.41
C ASN A 282 -13.25 23.68 19.38
N ARG A 283 -13.84 24.88 19.34
CA ARG A 283 -13.09 26.14 19.38
C ARG A 283 -12.32 26.30 20.68
N GLU A 284 -12.95 26.00 21.82
CA GLU A 284 -12.31 26.01 23.14
C GLU A 284 -11.19 24.96 23.23
N MET A 285 -11.37 23.78 22.64
CA MET A 285 -10.31 22.76 22.55
C MET A 285 -9.08 23.26 21.78
N LEU A 286 -9.29 23.97 20.66
CA LEU A 286 -8.23 24.53 19.83
C LEU A 286 -7.47 25.70 20.48
N GLN A 287 -7.90 26.19 21.65
CA GLN A 287 -7.13 27.15 22.44
C GLN A 287 -5.93 26.50 23.15
N LYS A 288 -5.94 25.17 23.29
CA LYS A 288 -4.83 24.41 23.86
C LYS A 288 -3.80 24.13 22.77
N ALA A 289 -2.53 24.42 23.04
CA ALA A 289 -1.42 24.29 22.09
C ALA A 289 -1.17 22.85 21.58
N GLU A 290 -1.73 21.84 22.22
CA GLU A 290 -1.61 20.43 21.80
C GLU A 290 -2.65 20.01 20.75
N TYR A 291 -3.66 20.85 20.46
CA TYR A 291 -4.71 20.54 19.48
C TYR A 291 -4.68 21.52 18.32
N ASP A 292 -4.82 20.99 17.12
CA ASP A 292 -4.93 21.76 15.89
C ASP A 292 -6.05 21.23 15.01
N ILE A 293 -6.65 22.13 14.22
CA ILE A 293 -7.53 21.74 13.12
C ILE A 293 -6.66 21.60 11.87
N GLN A 294 -6.76 20.48 11.18
CA GLN A 294 -5.92 20.14 10.03
C GLN A 294 -6.79 19.72 8.86
N VAL A 295 -6.50 20.25 7.68
CA VAL A 295 -7.02 19.72 6.42
C VAL A 295 -6.08 18.65 5.89
N TRP A 296 -6.67 17.61 5.32
CA TRP A 296 -5.93 16.49 4.77
C TRP A 296 -6.49 16.11 3.41
N CYS A 297 -5.62 15.56 2.59
CA CYS A 297 -5.97 14.97 1.31
C CYS A 297 -5.17 13.68 1.10
N ILE A 298 -5.79 12.67 0.50
CA ILE A 298 -5.17 11.40 0.13
C ILE A 298 -5.55 11.04 -1.30
N LEU A 299 -4.63 10.39 -2.01
CA LEU A 299 -4.90 9.77 -3.31
C LEU A 299 -5.60 8.41 -3.07
N LEU A 300 -6.73 8.14 -3.73
CA LEU A 300 -7.53 6.94 -3.41
C LEU A 300 -6.85 5.63 -3.82
N ASP A 301 -6.21 5.59 -4.99
CA ASP A 301 -5.41 4.50 -5.56
C ASP A 301 -3.91 4.62 -5.28
N ASP A 302 -3.54 5.16 -4.12
CA ASP A 302 -2.13 5.33 -3.77
C ASP A 302 -1.46 3.98 -3.44
N GLN A 303 -0.36 3.68 -4.12
CA GLN A 303 0.50 2.53 -3.82
C GLN A 303 1.16 2.64 -2.44
N VAL A 304 1.23 3.86 -1.87
CA VAL A 304 1.62 4.10 -0.48
C VAL A 304 0.34 4.48 0.29
N PRO A 305 -0.38 3.52 0.90
CA PRO A 305 -1.75 3.75 1.34
C PRO A 305 -1.85 4.74 2.50
N PHE A 306 -0.80 4.92 3.29
CA PHE A 306 -0.85 5.69 4.54
C PHE A 306 0.01 6.95 4.43
N ARG A 307 -0.33 7.84 3.50
CA ARG A 307 0.28 9.17 3.43
C ARG A 307 -0.74 10.21 2.98
N MET A 308 -0.44 11.47 3.29
CA MET A 308 -1.12 12.59 2.66
C MET A 308 -0.53 12.84 1.28
N GLN A 309 -1.40 13.12 0.33
CA GLN A 309 -1.05 13.48 -1.04
C GLN A 309 -2.12 14.40 -1.61
N TRP A 310 -1.68 15.54 -2.13
CA TRP A 310 -2.55 16.53 -2.76
C TRP A 310 -2.56 16.41 -4.29
N PRO A 311 -3.66 16.80 -4.95
CA PRO A 311 -3.71 16.90 -6.41
C PRO A 311 -2.65 17.86 -6.97
N LEU A 312 -2.29 17.66 -8.23
CA LEU A 312 -1.55 18.64 -9.01
C LEU A 312 -2.33 19.96 -9.12
N HIS A 313 -1.58 21.06 -9.26
CA HIS A 313 -2.13 22.41 -9.39
C HIS A 313 -3.14 22.80 -8.28
N SER A 314 -2.92 22.32 -7.05
CA SER A 314 -3.80 22.60 -5.92
C SER A 314 -3.66 24.03 -5.41
N ASP A 315 -4.76 24.78 -5.41
CA ASP A 315 -4.89 26.08 -4.75
C ASP A 315 -6.10 26.06 -3.79
N MET A 316 -5.85 26.31 -2.51
CA MET A 316 -6.85 26.18 -1.45
C MET A 316 -7.12 27.52 -0.77
N GLN A 317 -8.39 27.75 -0.44
CA GLN A 317 -8.82 28.88 0.35
C GLN A 317 -9.70 28.42 1.52
N ILE A 318 -9.50 29.04 2.68
CA ILE A 318 -10.35 28.89 3.87
C ILE A 318 -10.94 30.26 4.19
N ASN A 319 -12.27 30.36 4.18
CA ASN A 319 -12.99 31.62 4.42
C ASN A 319 -12.51 32.78 3.52
N GLY A 320 -12.09 32.47 2.28
CA GLY A 320 -11.56 33.44 1.31
C GLY A 320 -10.07 33.75 1.47
N VAL A 321 -9.39 33.22 2.49
CA VAL A 321 -7.94 33.38 2.70
C VAL A 321 -7.19 32.22 2.06
N GLN A 322 -6.17 32.51 1.26
CA GLN A 322 -5.35 31.50 0.59
C GLN A 322 -4.48 30.74 1.60
N VAL A 323 -4.45 29.41 1.48
CA VAL A 323 -3.67 28.50 2.32
C VAL A 323 -2.83 27.59 1.43
N ARG A 324 -1.51 27.62 1.61
CA ARG A 324 -0.61 26.74 0.86
C ARG A 324 -0.75 25.30 1.34
N VAL A 325 -1.13 24.41 0.43
CA VAL A 325 -1.29 22.97 0.68
C VAL A 325 -0.18 22.10 0.11
N VAL A 326 0.54 22.62 -0.88
CA VAL A 326 1.60 21.88 -1.60
C VAL A 326 2.89 22.69 -1.54
N ASN A 327 3.98 22.03 -1.17
CA ASN A 327 5.33 22.62 -1.10
C ASN A 327 6.24 22.22 -2.27
N ARG A 328 5.79 21.28 -3.11
CA ARG A 328 6.46 20.85 -4.36
C ARG A 328 5.99 21.68 -5.56
N GLN A 329 6.67 21.51 -6.70
CA GLN A 329 6.23 22.14 -7.95
C GLN A 329 4.81 21.69 -8.32
N PRO A 330 3.92 22.56 -8.82
CA PRO A 330 2.51 22.23 -9.08
C PRO A 330 2.27 21.03 -10.00
N THR A 331 3.22 20.77 -10.91
CA THR A 331 3.21 19.67 -11.89
C THR A 331 3.93 18.41 -11.41
N GLN A 332 4.76 18.51 -10.36
CA GLN A 332 5.59 17.41 -9.90
C GLN A 332 4.74 16.42 -9.11
N GLN A 333 4.57 15.19 -9.58
CA GLN A 333 3.89 14.15 -8.77
C GLN A 333 4.71 13.72 -7.56
N LEU A 334 4.03 13.20 -6.54
CA LEU A 334 4.66 12.71 -5.32
C LEU A 334 5.26 11.32 -5.54
N GLY A 335 6.58 11.19 -5.39
CA GLY A 335 7.27 9.90 -5.49
C GLY A 335 7.04 8.99 -4.28
N ALA A 336 7.41 7.71 -4.36
CA ALA A 336 7.14 6.69 -3.33
C ALA A 336 7.63 7.05 -1.91
N ASN A 337 8.73 7.82 -1.79
CA ASN A 337 9.32 8.20 -0.50
C ASN A 337 8.83 9.55 0.05
N GLY A 338 7.98 10.27 -0.68
CA GLY A 338 7.49 11.59 -0.32
C GLY A 338 6.09 11.58 0.32
N ARG A 339 5.84 12.51 1.23
CA ARG A 339 4.49 12.85 1.73
C ARG A 339 4.28 14.34 1.58
N ASP A 340 3.04 14.74 1.30
CA ASP A 340 2.66 16.15 1.42
C ASP A 340 2.21 16.44 2.87
N ASP A 341 2.15 17.72 3.25
CA ASP A 341 1.72 18.16 4.57
C ASP A 341 0.19 18.29 4.64
N GLY A 342 -0.35 18.24 5.86
CA GLY A 342 -1.70 18.71 6.16
C GLY A 342 -1.64 20.07 6.83
N PRO A 343 -1.96 21.19 6.15
CA PRO A 343 -1.89 22.51 6.77
C PRO A 343 -2.80 22.63 8.00
N VAL A 344 -2.27 23.30 9.02
CA VAL A 344 -3.03 23.69 10.20
C VAL A 344 -3.92 24.88 9.85
N LEU A 345 -5.20 24.79 10.19
CA LEU A 345 -6.24 25.76 9.86
C LEU A 345 -6.67 26.61 11.06
N THR A 346 -6.03 26.46 12.23
CA THR A 346 -6.48 27.04 13.50
C THR A 346 -6.69 28.56 13.41
N GLU A 347 -5.81 29.27 12.73
CA GLU A 347 -5.88 30.73 12.54
C GLU A 347 -6.88 31.17 11.46
N TYR A 348 -7.29 30.26 10.58
CA TYR A 348 -8.16 30.55 9.45
C TYR A 348 -9.65 30.26 9.76
N CYS A 349 -9.91 29.52 10.83
CA CYS A 349 -11.25 29.06 11.20
C CYS A 349 -11.87 29.91 12.32
N LYS A 350 -13.19 30.12 12.23
CA LYS A 350 -14.01 30.77 13.24
C LYS A 350 -15.03 29.79 13.83
N GLU A 351 -15.56 30.12 15.00
CA GLU A 351 -16.72 29.39 15.53
C GLU A 351 -17.92 29.55 14.57
N GLY A 352 -18.69 28.48 14.38
CA GLY A 352 -19.79 28.42 13.43
C GLY A 352 -19.34 27.93 12.04
N PRO A 353 -20.02 28.35 10.96
CA PRO A 353 -19.74 27.85 9.61
C PRO A 353 -18.42 28.41 9.06
N ASN A 354 -17.61 27.51 8.50
CA ASN A 354 -16.40 27.80 7.76
C ASN A 354 -16.52 27.23 6.34
N LYS A 355 -15.88 27.88 5.37
CA LYS A 355 -15.92 27.50 3.96
C LYS A 355 -14.52 27.11 3.49
N ILE A 356 -14.40 25.96 2.85
CA ILE A 356 -13.20 25.51 2.13
C ILE A 356 -13.49 25.51 0.64
N VAL A 357 -12.60 26.13 -0.13
CA VAL A 357 -12.60 26.11 -1.60
C VAL A 357 -11.27 25.56 -2.06
N LEU A 358 -11.29 24.67 -3.04
CA LEU A 358 -10.10 24.04 -3.56
C LEU A 358 -10.19 23.91 -5.07
N SER A 359 -9.29 24.61 -5.75
CA SER A 359 -9.04 24.52 -7.19
C SER A 359 -7.92 23.52 -7.45
N ARG A 360 -8.02 22.74 -8.53
CA ARG A 360 -7.03 21.72 -8.93
C ARG A 360 -7.13 21.38 -10.40
N SER A 361 -6.10 20.70 -10.89
CA SER A 361 -6.12 20.05 -12.18
C SER A 361 -5.30 18.75 -12.12
N ASP A 362 -5.98 17.60 -11.98
CA ASP A 362 -5.34 16.28 -11.82
C ASP A 362 -6.27 15.17 -12.33
N SER A 363 -5.75 14.19 -13.06
CA SER A 363 -6.52 13.09 -13.64
C SER A 363 -6.90 11.98 -12.66
N ARG A 364 -6.42 12.04 -11.41
CA ARG A 364 -6.62 10.99 -10.41
C ARG A 364 -7.73 11.35 -9.41
N MET A 365 -8.21 10.35 -8.68
CA MET A 365 -9.26 10.53 -7.67
C MET A 365 -8.67 10.71 -6.28
N PHE A 366 -9.13 11.74 -5.57
CA PHE A 366 -8.64 12.04 -4.22
C PHE A 366 -9.78 12.05 -3.21
N SER A 367 -9.44 11.95 -1.93
CA SER A 367 -10.37 12.23 -0.84
C SER A 367 -9.82 13.36 0.01
N LEU A 368 -10.69 14.31 0.38
CA LEU A 368 -10.37 15.42 1.25
C LEU A 368 -11.27 15.43 2.47
N GLY A 369 -10.71 15.85 3.61
CA GLY A 369 -11.51 16.17 4.79
C GLY A 369 -10.78 17.14 5.72
N VAL A 370 -11.45 17.46 6.82
CA VAL A 370 -10.90 18.30 7.89
C VAL A 370 -11.03 17.53 9.19
N ARG A 371 -9.99 17.55 10.01
CA ARG A 371 -9.93 16.89 11.32
C ARG A 371 -9.49 17.86 12.41
N ILE A 372 -9.95 17.65 13.63
CA ILE A 372 -9.26 18.17 14.81
C ILE A 372 -8.35 17.05 15.29
N ALA A 373 -7.08 17.35 15.48
CA ALA A 373 -6.08 16.38 15.87
C ALA A 373 -5.26 16.87 17.06
N LYS A 374 -4.93 15.93 17.95
CA LYS A 374 -3.99 16.14 19.06
C LYS A 374 -2.58 15.78 18.62
N ARG A 375 -1.60 16.64 18.94
CA ARG A 375 -0.18 16.39 18.74
C ARG A 375 0.34 15.42 19.79
N ARG A 376 1.05 14.40 19.34
CA ARG A 376 1.90 13.57 20.21
C ARG A 376 3.28 14.20 20.33
N SER A 377 3.88 14.04 21.49
CA SER A 377 5.30 14.28 21.74
C SER A 377 6.18 13.22 21.07
N LEU A 378 7.48 13.51 20.95
CA LEU A 378 8.48 12.55 20.50
C LEU A 378 8.44 11.26 21.33
N GLN A 379 8.34 11.39 22.66
CA GLN A 379 8.30 10.26 23.57
C GLN A 379 7.04 9.40 23.38
N GLU A 380 5.87 10.02 23.20
CA GLU A 380 4.63 9.28 22.94
C GLU A 380 4.71 8.48 21.64
N VAL A 381 5.36 9.01 20.59
CA VAL A 381 5.58 8.26 19.34
C VAL A 381 6.60 7.14 19.54
N LEU A 382 7.69 7.38 20.25
CA LEU A 382 8.66 6.33 20.60
C LEU A 382 8.01 5.18 21.39
N ASN A 383 7.05 5.48 22.26
CA ASN A 383 6.31 4.48 23.02
C ASN A 383 5.36 3.62 22.15
N LEU A 384 5.06 4.01 20.91
CA LEU A 384 4.31 3.19 19.95
C LEU A 384 5.19 2.13 19.28
N VAL A 385 6.51 2.32 19.31
CA VAL A 385 7.47 1.37 18.73
C VAL A 385 7.54 0.14 19.63
N PRO A 386 7.42 -1.09 19.07
CA PRO A 386 7.57 -2.30 19.86
C PRO A 386 8.87 -2.28 20.66
N LYS A 387 8.79 -2.72 21.91
CA LYS A 387 9.98 -2.84 22.76
C LYS A 387 10.86 -3.99 22.26
N GLU A 388 12.10 -4.04 22.72
CA GLU A 388 13.07 -5.05 22.28
C GLU A 388 12.55 -6.50 22.38
N HIS A 389 11.83 -6.83 23.46
CA HIS A 389 11.26 -8.17 23.65
C HIS A 389 10.15 -8.53 22.65
N ASP A 390 9.48 -7.53 22.07
CA ASP A 390 8.48 -7.67 21.01
C ASP A 390 9.11 -7.55 19.61
N GLY A 391 10.43 -7.30 19.55
CA GLY A 391 11.20 -7.07 18.33
C GLY A 391 11.59 -8.33 17.58
N GLU A 392 12.66 -8.24 16.78
CA GLU A 392 13.21 -9.40 16.08
C GLU A 392 13.76 -10.42 17.08
N LYS A 393 13.22 -11.65 17.04
CA LYS A 393 13.74 -12.78 17.83
C LYS A 393 15.18 -13.12 17.46
N PHE A 394 15.96 -13.57 18.43
CA PHE A 394 17.36 -13.94 18.23
C PHE A 394 17.57 -14.90 17.05
N ASP A 395 16.76 -15.96 16.94
CA ASP A 395 16.90 -16.94 15.85
C ASP A 395 16.68 -16.34 14.47
N HIS A 396 15.74 -15.38 14.35
CA HIS A 396 15.52 -14.66 13.10
C HIS A 396 16.68 -13.71 12.79
N ALA A 397 17.20 -13.01 13.80
CA ALA A 397 18.37 -12.16 13.67
C ALA A 397 19.60 -12.96 13.22
N LEU A 398 19.84 -14.11 13.84
CA LEU A 398 20.94 -15.02 13.52
C LEU A 398 20.79 -15.58 12.09
N ALA A 399 19.59 -16.02 11.71
CA ALA A 399 19.32 -16.50 10.35
C ALA A 399 19.58 -15.41 9.29
N ARG A 400 19.19 -14.16 9.58
CA ARG A 400 19.46 -13.01 8.71
C ARG A 400 20.96 -12.73 8.62
N VAL A 401 21.68 -12.68 9.74
CA VAL A 401 23.14 -12.46 9.75
C VAL A 401 23.85 -13.57 8.96
N ARG A 402 23.48 -14.84 9.17
CA ARG A 402 24.04 -15.97 8.40
C ARG A 402 23.83 -15.80 6.90
N ARG A 403 22.65 -15.38 6.45
CA ARG A 403 22.40 -15.08 5.03
C ARG A 403 23.28 -13.94 4.51
N CYS A 404 23.43 -12.85 5.28
CA CYS A 404 24.28 -11.72 4.88
C CYS A 404 25.76 -12.08 4.79
N VAL A 405 26.26 -12.95 5.68
CA VAL A 405 27.67 -13.35 5.72
C VAL A 405 27.97 -14.45 4.68
N GLY A 406 27.04 -15.39 4.48
CA GLY A 406 27.19 -16.52 3.56
C GLY A 406 26.87 -16.23 2.09
N GLY A 407 26.88 -14.96 1.65
CA GLY A 407 26.66 -14.60 0.24
C GLY A 407 25.23 -14.79 -0.29
N GLY A 408 24.26 -15.13 0.56
CA GLY A 408 22.90 -15.49 0.15
C GLY A 408 21.99 -14.28 -0.05
N ALA A 409 22.17 -13.58 -1.17
CA ALA A 409 21.22 -12.59 -1.66
C ALA A 409 20.89 -12.80 -3.15
N GLU A 410 20.68 -14.04 -3.60
CA GLU A 410 20.00 -14.29 -4.87
C GLU A 410 18.90 -15.33 -4.70
N ALA A 411 17.71 -14.94 -5.14
CA ALA A 411 16.63 -15.86 -5.43
C ALA A 411 17.10 -16.75 -6.59
N ASP A 412 16.96 -18.07 -6.44
CA ASP A 412 16.80 -19.08 -7.49
C ASP A 412 17.28 -18.73 -8.92
N ASN A 413 18.57 -18.44 -9.10
CA ASN A 413 19.19 -18.54 -10.42
C ASN A 413 20.29 -19.61 -10.34
N ALA A 414 19.87 -20.83 -10.69
CA ALA A 414 20.76 -21.92 -11.02
C ALA A 414 21.39 -21.66 -12.40
N ASP A 415 22.46 -20.86 -12.45
CA ASP A 415 23.57 -21.00 -13.40
C ASP A 415 24.53 -19.81 -13.26
N SER A 416 25.57 -19.97 -12.45
CA SER A 416 26.83 -19.23 -12.63
C SER A 416 27.93 -19.94 -11.88
N ASP A 417 28.67 -20.78 -12.63
CA ASP A 417 30.05 -21.14 -12.34
C ASP A 417 30.85 -19.85 -12.12
N SER A 418 31.17 -19.54 -10.87
CA SER A 418 32.10 -18.48 -10.49
C SER A 418 32.71 -18.82 -9.14
N ASP A 419 33.79 -19.61 -9.19
CA ASP A 419 34.69 -19.96 -8.08
C ASP A 419 35.36 -18.72 -7.44
N ILE A 420 34.58 -17.92 -6.72
CA ILE A 420 35.11 -16.93 -5.78
C ILE A 420 34.23 -16.95 -4.52
N GLU A 421 34.30 -18.05 -3.78
CA GLU A 421 33.91 -18.03 -2.37
C GLU A 421 34.89 -17.13 -1.62
N VAL A 422 34.62 -15.83 -1.61
CA VAL A 422 35.29 -14.91 -0.67
C VAL A 422 34.74 -15.26 0.70
N VAL A 423 35.32 -16.29 1.32
CA VAL A 423 35.11 -16.63 2.71
C VAL A 423 35.72 -15.49 3.52
N ALA A 424 34.91 -14.47 3.80
CA ALA A 424 35.31 -13.42 4.70
C ALA A 424 35.40 -14.02 6.12
N ASP A 425 36.61 -14.32 6.59
CA ASP A 425 36.86 -14.80 7.97
C ASP A 425 36.26 -13.86 9.03
N ARG A 426 36.11 -12.57 8.68
CA ARG A 426 35.52 -11.53 9.53
C ARG A 426 34.68 -10.59 8.71
N VAL A 427 33.49 -10.27 9.24
CA VAL A 427 32.62 -9.23 8.69
C VAL A 427 32.55 -8.07 9.68
N SER A 428 33.00 -6.89 9.25
CA SER A 428 32.92 -5.67 10.06
C SER A 428 31.51 -5.08 10.02
N VAL A 429 30.97 -4.69 11.18
CA VAL A 429 29.69 -3.98 11.29
C VAL A 429 29.92 -2.58 11.83
N ASN A 430 29.31 -1.58 11.18
CA ASN A 430 29.37 -0.19 11.64
C ASN A 430 28.29 0.06 12.70
N LEU A 431 28.69 0.49 13.89
CA LEU A 431 27.79 0.83 15.00
C LEU A 431 27.37 2.31 15.01
N ARG A 432 27.76 3.07 13.99
CA ARG A 432 27.33 4.47 13.80
C ARG A 432 26.03 4.50 13.02
N CYS A 433 25.15 5.41 13.42
CA CYS A 433 23.89 5.65 12.73
C CYS A 433 24.18 6.28 11.36
N PRO A 434 23.64 5.72 10.25
CA PRO A 434 23.86 6.27 8.92
C PRO A 434 23.26 7.66 8.73
N MET A 435 22.29 8.07 9.56
CA MET A 435 21.65 9.38 9.48
C MET A 435 22.40 10.47 10.24
N THR A 436 23.06 10.14 11.36
CA THR A 436 23.68 11.14 12.26
C THR A 436 25.21 11.02 12.34
N GLY A 437 25.80 9.93 11.86
CA GLY A 437 27.23 9.62 12.01
C GLY A 437 27.67 9.30 13.46
N SER A 438 26.77 9.45 14.43
CA SER A 438 27.00 9.22 15.86
C SER A 438 26.78 7.76 16.23
N ARG A 439 27.29 7.32 17.38
CA ARG A 439 27.07 5.96 17.90
C ARG A 439 25.58 5.73 18.13
N ILE A 440 25.06 4.61 17.64
CA ILE A 440 23.67 4.19 17.86
C ILE A 440 23.46 3.95 19.36
N LYS A 441 22.42 4.57 19.94
CA LYS A 441 21.99 4.35 21.32
C LYS A 441 20.93 3.25 21.38
N ILE A 442 19.91 3.36 20.52
CA ILE A 442 18.82 2.39 20.40
C ILE A 442 18.75 1.96 18.94
N ALA A 443 19.08 0.69 18.68
CA ALA A 443 19.08 0.16 17.32
C ALA A 443 17.66 -0.07 16.80
N GLY A 444 17.27 0.68 15.79
CA GLY A 444 16.05 0.48 15.01
C GLY A 444 16.33 -0.19 13.67
N ARG A 445 15.39 -1.03 13.23
CA ARG A 445 15.33 -1.59 11.88
C ARG A 445 13.88 -1.95 11.55
N PHE A 446 13.51 -1.83 10.27
CA PHE A 446 12.22 -2.33 9.81
C PHE A 446 12.24 -3.85 9.65
N LYS A 447 11.10 -4.49 9.94
CA LYS A 447 10.92 -5.94 9.83
C LYS A 447 11.26 -6.51 8.44
N PRO A 448 10.96 -5.83 7.31
CA PRO A 448 11.30 -6.34 5.97
C PRO A 448 12.78 -6.19 5.58
N CYS A 449 13.58 -5.40 6.31
CA CYS A 449 14.97 -5.15 5.95
C CYS A 449 15.80 -6.44 6.08
N VAL A 450 16.40 -6.87 4.98
CA VAL A 450 17.25 -8.08 4.92
C VAL A 450 18.71 -7.83 5.29
N HIS A 451 19.15 -6.58 5.35
CA HIS A 451 20.52 -6.20 5.66
C HIS A 451 20.86 -6.28 7.17
N MET A 452 22.16 -6.24 7.49
CA MET A 452 22.64 -6.15 8.88
C MET A 452 22.54 -4.75 9.48
N GLY A 453 22.53 -3.71 8.64
CA GLY A 453 22.55 -2.31 9.10
C GLY A 453 21.34 -1.95 9.96
N CYS A 454 21.60 -1.14 10.98
CA CYS A 454 20.61 -0.52 11.85
C CYS A 454 20.76 1.00 11.81
N PHE A 455 19.77 1.70 12.35
CA PHE A 455 19.82 3.13 12.58
C PHE A 455 19.50 3.46 14.03
N ASP A 456 19.79 4.69 14.46
CA ASP A 456 19.37 5.16 15.77
C ASP A 456 17.87 5.52 15.74
N LEU A 457 17.08 4.84 16.58
CA LEU A 457 15.62 4.93 16.58
C LEU A 457 15.14 6.34 16.93
N GLU A 458 15.71 6.97 17.95
CA GLU A 458 15.32 8.31 18.38
C GLU A 458 15.61 9.33 17.28
N ALA A 459 16.82 9.29 16.71
CA ALA A 459 17.19 10.15 15.59
C ALA A 459 16.29 9.93 14.36
N PHE A 460 15.88 8.69 14.09
CA PHE A 460 14.95 8.39 13.00
C PHE A 460 13.60 9.06 13.22
N VAL A 461 13.02 8.91 14.40
CA VAL A 461 11.70 9.47 14.72
C VAL A 461 11.75 11.00 14.74
N GLU A 462 12.79 11.60 15.31
CA GLU A 462 13.02 13.05 15.32
C GLU A 462 13.18 13.62 13.90
N LEU A 463 13.95 12.93 13.04
CA LEU A 463 14.11 13.32 11.64
C LEU A 463 12.77 13.26 10.91
N ASN A 464 11.94 12.24 11.13
CA ASN A 464 10.62 12.14 10.51
C ASN A 464 9.60 13.13 11.10
N GLN A 465 9.78 13.59 12.34
CA GLN A 465 8.99 14.70 12.89
C GLN A 465 9.22 15.99 12.11
N ARG A 466 10.48 16.25 11.75
CA ARG A 466 10.90 17.48 11.06
C ARG A 466 10.81 17.39 9.55
N SER A 467 10.96 16.19 8.99
CA SER A 467 11.06 15.97 7.55
C SER A 467 9.75 15.50 6.93
N ARG A 468 9.55 15.88 5.67
CA ARG A 468 8.38 15.53 4.83
C ARG A 468 8.55 14.19 4.10
N LYS A 469 9.31 13.25 4.68
CA LYS A 469 9.48 11.90 4.14
C LYS A 469 8.38 10.98 4.67
N VAL A 470 7.97 9.99 3.89
CA VAL A 470 6.98 8.98 4.33
C VAL A 470 7.56 8.19 5.50
N TRP A 471 6.73 7.91 6.50
CA TRP A 471 7.01 6.88 7.50
C TRP A 471 7.08 5.53 6.79
N LEU A 472 8.27 5.01 6.52
CA LEU A 472 8.39 3.59 6.19
C LEU A 472 7.84 2.82 7.41
N PHE A 473 6.69 2.19 7.24
CA PHE A 473 5.69 2.02 8.28
C PHE A 473 6.09 1.12 9.47
N PHE A 474 5.71 1.56 10.67
CA PHE A 474 5.37 0.71 11.81
C PHE A 474 3.94 0.18 11.61
N VAL A 475 3.76 -0.92 10.89
CA VAL A 475 2.52 -1.70 10.92
C VAL A 475 2.91 -3.14 11.21
N ASN A 476 2.39 -3.66 12.32
CA ASN A 476 2.54 -5.05 12.75
C ASN A 476 1.99 -6.02 11.72
#